data_AF-I0JR31-F1
#
_entry.id   AF-I0JR31-F1
#
_cell.length_a   1.000
_cell.length_b   1.000
_cell.length_c   1.000
_cell.angle_alpha   90.00
_cell.angle_beta   90.00
_cell.angle_gamma   90.00
#
_symmetry.space_group_name_H-M   'P 1'
#
loop_
_entity.id
_entity.type
_entity.pdbx_description
1 polymer ?
#
loop_
_entity_poly.entity_id
_entity_poly.type
_entity_poly.pdbx_seq_one_letter_code
_entity_poly.pdbx_strand_id
1 'polypeptide(L)'
;MKKVSFTFALMAALLILGACTNTSEDDEAAEDNQTTEESSPAATSDSSDASGAGDEESSVSFKTIDDFYVGDSQDTQSLIHSFIPYESDNTPVVMVPGLGLGANIYESTPDSRNGWAYDFAQAGYPVYTVDTSDLASAGLSESEASSPMSKWDSLSIWQRWGLGSAPDEPYPEGQFPADSFDQFYAGIPMQVSAGGGSGSSDSSGNARGGQGQGQSSSDAGTQRGQGQASSGTESGGKAGGGTSRVSQQEVDNMISLLEDKGPAILMVHSMGGEIGYEVARQRPELVNGIIAIEPVGSPTDKQEIQDTFAEIPYLGVYGDYLESRNQVGRLEAVQTTVDMIKENGGTGEVIQLTEEGINGNSHLMMIDKNNHEISSQIIDWLDNVETES
;
A
#
# COMPACT_ATOMS: atom_id res chain seq x y z
N MET A 1 14.37 -30.98 -65.77
CA MET A 1 13.18 -31.81 -66.09
C MET A 1 12.08 -31.43 -65.10
N LYS A 2 10.81 -31.25 -65.55
CA LYS A 2 9.64 -30.75 -64.76
C LYS A 2 9.89 -29.36 -64.10
N LYS A 3 9.28 -28.23 -64.47
CA LYS A 3 8.03 -27.90 -65.19
C LYS A 3 6.74 -28.42 -64.55
N VAL A 4 6.13 -27.58 -63.70
CA VAL A 4 4.70 -27.21 -63.70
C VAL A 4 4.66 -25.66 -63.82
N SER A 5 3.53 -24.96 -63.67
CA SER A 5 3.40 -23.55 -64.08
C SER A 5 2.33 -22.73 -63.31
N PHE A 6 2.44 -21.40 -63.43
CA PHE A 6 1.44 -20.31 -63.37
C PHE A 6 -0.06 -20.68 -63.22
N THR A 7 -0.88 -19.84 -62.57
CA THR A 7 -1.62 -18.72 -63.24
C THR A 7 -2.08 -17.63 -62.26
N PHE A 8 -2.17 -16.38 -62.77
CA PHE A 8 -2.62 -15.15 -62.10
C PHE A 8 -4.09 -14.86 -62.48
N ALA A 9 -4.94 -14.37 -61.57
CA ALA A 9 -6.21 -13.72 -61.93
C ALA A 9 -6.69 -12.73 -60.85
N LEU A 10 -7.31 -11.64 -61.30
CA LEU A 10 -7.66 -10.44 -60.54
C LEU A 10 -9.19 -10.24 -60.51
N MET A 11 -9.77 -9.93 -59.35
CA MET A 11 -11.07 -9.26 -59.18
C MET A 11 -11.01 -8.52 -57.82
N ALA A 12 -11.07 -7.20 -57.67
CA ALA A 12 -11.91 -6.14 -58.26
C ALA A 12 -13.29 -5.99 -57.58
N ALA A 13 -13.31 -5.18 -56.51
CA ALA A 13 -14.29 -4.15 -56.10
C ALA A 13 -15.82 -4.46 -56.17
N LEU A 14 -16.64 -4.10 -55.16
CA LEU A 14 -17.01 -2.71 -54.90
C LEU A 14 -17.58 -2.51 -53.47
N LEU A 15 -17.29 -1.35 -52.86
CA LEU A 15 -18.12 -0.74 -51.81
C LEU A 15 -19.28 0.02 -52.46
N ILE A 16 -20.49 -0.03 -51.87
CA ILE A 16 -21.55 0.95 -52.15
C ILE A 16 -22.13 1.45 -50.83
N LEU A 17 -21.84 2.72 -50.52
CA LEU A 17 -22.64 3.56 -49.65
C LEU A 17 -23.90 3.99 -50.39
N GLY A 18 -25.05 4.00 -49.71
CA GLY A 18 -26.31 4.55 -50.22
C GLY A 18 -26.94 5.46 -49.16
N ALA A 19 -26.82 6.77 -49.35
CA ALA A 19 -27.41 7.79 -48.49
C ALA A 19 -28.57 8.52 -49.20
N CYS A 20 -29.25 9.37 -48.43
CA CYS A 20 -30.08 10.52 -48.83
C CYS A 20 -31.60 10.31 -49.03
N THR A 21 -32.38 10.91 -48.11
CA THR A 21 -33.54 11.81 -48.35
C THR A 21 -34.82 11.22 -49.02
N ASN A 22 -36.06 11.70 -48.80
CA ASN A 22 -36.53 13.00 -48.29
C ASN A 22 -38.04 12.99 -47.93
N THR A 23 -38.46 13.85 -46.98
CA THR A 23 -39.77 14.59 -46.86
C THR A 23 -41.15 13.90 -46.75
N SER A 24 -42.09 14.72 -46.23
CA SER A 24 -43.56 14.58 -46.03
C SER A 24 -43.99 13.50 -45.01
N GLU A 25 -44.47 13.83 -43.81
CA GLU A 25 -45.60 14.70 -43.36
C GLU A 25 -46.90 13.90 -43.12
N ASP A 26 -47.46 14.19 -41.94
CA ASP A 26 -48.84 14.05 -41.46
C ASP A 26 -49.47 12.68 -41.13
N ASP A 27 -49.69 12.55 -39.80
CA ASP A 27 -50.97 12.27 -39.13
C ASP A 27 -51.46 10.86 -38.74
N GLU A 28 -51.98 10.85 -37.50
CA GLU A 28 -53.09 10.06 -36.94
C GLU A 28 -52.97 8.51 -36.93
N ALA A 29 -52.72 7.97 -35.73
CA ALA A 29 -53.75 7.31 -34.90
C ALA A 29 -53.14 6.29 -33.92
N ALA A 30 -53.61 6.30 -32.67
CA ALA A 30 -53.37 5.22 -31.72
C ALA A 30 -54.46 4.16 -31.85
N GLU A 31 -54.11 2.87 -31.73
CA GLU A 31 -54.98 1.86 -31.11
C GLU A 31 -54.17 0.88 -30.27
N ASP A 32 -54.87 0.32 -29.29
CA ASP A 32 -54.39 -0.49 -28.17
C ASP A 32 -54.34 -1.99 -28.52
N ASN A 33 -53.63 -2.78 -27.71
CA ASN A 33 -54.17 -3.96 -27.00
C ASN A 33 -53.22 -5.19 -26.87
N GLN A 34 -52.76 -5.39 -25.64
CA GLN A 34 -52.61 -6.67 -24.91
C GLN A 34 -51.81 -7.87 -25.44
N THR A 35 -50.88 -8.31 -24.57
CA THR A 35 -50.54 -9.73 -24.22
C THR A 35 -49.84 -10.59 -25.29
N THR A 36 -49.01 -11.58 -24.97
CA THR A 36 -48.86 -12.39 -23.74
C THR A 36 -47.39 -12.64 -23.38
N GLU A 37 -47.07 -12.78 -22.09
CA GLU A 37 -45.91 -13.56 -21.67
C GLU A 37 -46.17 -15.06 -21.87
N GLU A 38 -45.17 -15.83 -22.30
CA GLU A 38 -45.08 -17.26 -21.99
C GLU A 38 -43.68 -17.59 -21.45
N SER A 39 -43.67 -18.40 -20.40
CA SER A 39 -42.50 -18.81 -19.63
C SER A 39 -42.28 -20.32 -19.77
N SER A 40 -41.02 -20.78 -19.73
CA SER A 40 -40.65 -22.21 -19.61
C SER A 40 -39.13 -22.39 -19.46
N PRO A 41 -38.64 -23.47 -18.81
CA PRO A 41 -39.05 -23.88 -17.47
C PRO A 41 -37.85 -24.28 -16.58
N ALA A 42 -38.06 -24.33 -15.25
CA ALA A 42 -37.07 -24.91 -14.34
C ALA A 42 -37.00 -26.43 -14.47
N ALA A 43 -35.79 -27.00 -14.39
CA ALA A 43 -35.57 -28.44 -14.32
C ALA A 43 -35.01 -28.81 -12.94
N THR A 44 -35.77 -29.58 -12.17
CA THR A 44 -35.34 -30.17 -10.91
C THR A 44 -34.69 -31.53 -11.15
N SER A 45 -33.53 -31.80 -10.56
CA SER A 45 -33.02 -33.16 -10.38
C SER A 45 -32.51 -33.35 -8.96
N ASP A 46 -33.27 -34.14 -8.21
CA ASP A 46 -32.94 -34.62 -6.87
C ASP A 46 -31.88 -35.72 -6.94
N SER A 47 -30.81 -35.61 -6.15
CA SER A 47 -29.85 -36.70 -5.94
C SER A 47 -29.26 -36.67 -4.54
N SER A 48 -29.59 -37.69 -3.76
CA SER A 48 -29.22 -37.83 -2.35
C SER A 48 -27.74 -38.13 -2.13
N ASP A 49 -27.14 -37.33 -1.25
CA ASP A 49 -26.26 -37.74 -0.14
C ASP A 49 -25.06 -38.67 -0.47
N ALA A 50 -23.88 -38.04 -0.54
CA ALA A 50 -22.60 -38.69 -0.30
C ALA A 50 -21.73 -37.76 0.56
N SER A 51 -21.72 -38.00 1.87
CA SER A 51 -20.97 -37.22 2.85
C SER A 51 -19.47 -37.13 2.54
N GLY A 52 -19.03 -35.97 2.07
CA GLY A 52 -17.64 -35.54 2.07
C GLY A 52 -17.56 -34.18 2.74
N ALA A 53 -16.98 -34.12 3.94
CA ALA A 53 -16.61 -32.85 4.55
C ALA A 53 -15.38 -32.32 3.81
N GLY A 54 -15.62 -31.53 2.78
CA GLY A 54 -14.69 -30.50 2.33
C GLY A 54 -15.14 -29.20 2.97
N ASP A 55 -14.20 -28.42 3.46
CA ASP A 55 -14.47 -27.07 3.95
C ASP A 55 -15.00 -26.24 2.77
N GLU A 56 -16.24 -25.76 2.87
CA GLU A 56 -16.74 -24.75 1.94
C GLU A 56 -16.00 -23.46 2.27
N GLU A 57 -14.99 -23.11 1.47
CA GLU A 57 -14.44 -21.75 1.46
C GLU A 57 -15.60 -20.78 1.24
N SER A 58 -15.96 -20.04 2.28
CA SER A 58 -17.04 -19.07 2.26
C SER A 58 -16.62 -17.86 1.44
N SER A 59 -16.75 -17.97 0.12
CA SER A 59 -16.49 -16.90 -0.84
C SER A 59 -17.30 -15.66 -0.48
N VAL A 60 -16.64 -14.52 -0.32
CA VAL A 60 -17.30 -13.25 0.03
C VAL A 60 -18.14 -12.77 -1.15
N SER A 61 -19.40 -12.45 -0.89
CA SER A 61 -20.23 -11.65 -1.80
C SER A 61 -20.14 -10.18 -1.42
N PHE A 62 -19.66 -9.34 -2.32
CA PHE A 62 -19.59 -7.90 -2.12
C PHE A 62 -20.87 -7.21 -2.60
N LYS A 63 -21.31 -6.20 -1.84
CA LYS A 63 -22.38 -5.27 -2.21
C LYS A 63 -21.91 -4.27 -3.23
N THR A 64 -20.67 -3.80 -3.06
CA THR A 64 -19.98 -2.90 -3.97
C THR A 64 -18.52 -3.33 -4.08
N ILE A 65 -18.05 -3.48 -5.31
CA ILE A 65 -16.65 -3.24 -5.67
C ILE A 65 -16.70 -2.10 -6.69
N ASP A 66 -16.04 -0.99 -6.40
CA ASP A 66 -16.08 0.22 -7.23
C ASP A 66 -14.83 1.08 -7.01
N ASP A 67 -14.42 1.78 -8.07
CA ASP A 67 -13.19 2.57 -8.13
C ASP A 67 -13.55 4.05 -8.33
N PHE A 68 -13.05 4.93 -7.46
CA PHE A 68 -13.33 6.36 -7.53
C PHE A 68 -12.14 7.21 -7.12
N TYR A 69 -12.15 8.47 -7.55
CA TYR A 69 -11.12 9.44 -7.20
C TYR A 69 -11.56 10.34 -6.05
N VAL A 70 -10.62 10.73 -5.20
CA VAL A 70 -10.82 11.72 -4.14
C VAL A 70 -9.78 12.83 -4.28
N GLY A 71 -10.26 14.07 -4.38
CA GLY A 71 -9.44 15.28 -4.58
C GLY A 71 -10.13 16.25 -5.55
N ASP A 72 -9.71 17.51 -5.54
CA ASP A 72 -10.37 18.59 -6.29
C ASP A 72 -9.91 18.72 -7.76
N SER A 73 -8.83 18.03 -8.17
CA SER A 73 -8.37 18.03 -9.56
C SER A 73 -7.74 16.71 -10.02
N GLN A 74 -7.80 16.45 -11.33
CA GLN A 74 -7.32 15.22 -11.97
C GLN A 74 -5.82 14.93 -11.76
N ASP A 75 -5.05 15.97 -11.45
CA ASP A 75 -3.61 15.95 -11.20
C ASP A 75 -3.24 16.06 -9.71
N THR A 76 -4.22 16.02 -8.82
CA THR A 76 -4.01 16.04 -7.36
C THR A 76 -4.83 15.01 -6.59
N GLN A 77 -5.71 14.28 -7.28
CA GLN A 77 -6.57 13.25 -6.71
C GLN A 77 -5.80 11.95 -6.36
N SER A 78 -6.23 11.27 -5.30
CA SER A 78 -5.87 9.88 -5.01
C SER A 78 -6.91 8.94 -5.65
N LEU A 79 -6.50 7.77 -6.11
CA LEU A 79 -7.41 6.72 -6.60
C LEU A 79 -7.72 5.76 -5.45
N ILE A 80 -9.02 5.46 -5.27
CA ILE A 80 -9.53 4.62 -4.21
C ILE A 80 -10.25 3.43 -4.83
N HIS A 81 -9.86 2.21 -4.47
CA HIS A 81 -10.66 1.00 -4.75
C HIS A 81 -11.41 0.61 -3.48
N SER A 82 -12.69 0.25 -3.62
CA SER A 82 -13.56 -0.08 -2.48
C SER A 82 -14.05 -1.52 -2.50
N PHE A 83 -14.06 -2.15 -1.33
CA PHE A 83 -14.53 -3.52 -1.13
C PHE A 83 -15.55 -3.50 0.02
N ILE A 84 -16.84 -3.47 -0.32
CA ILE A 84 -17.93 -3.24 0.64
C ILE A 84 -18.78 -4.53 0.76
N PRO A 85 -18.81 -5.20 1.93
CA PRO A 85 -19.69 -6.35 2.17
C PRO A 85 -21.18 -5.94 2.26
N TYR A 86 -22.09 -6.92 2.21
CA TYR A 86 -23.55 -6.65 2.25
C TYR A 86 -24.07 -6.19 3.61
N GLU A 87 -23.56 -6.78 4.67
CA GLU A 87 -23.91 -6.49 6.06
C GLU A 87 -22.61 -6.13 6.77
N SER A 88 -22.57 -4.94 7.37
CA SER A 88 -21.40 -4.38 8.06
C SER A 88 -21.86 -3.24 8.96
N ASP A 89 -21.67 -3.42 10.26
CA ASP A 89 -21.73 -2.34 11.25
C ASP A 89 -20.31 -1.92 11.71
N ASN A 90 -19.26 -2.60 11.22
CA ASN A 90 -17.86 -2.36 11.56
C ASN A 90 -17.34 -1.01 11.03
N THR A 91 -16.35 -0.46 11.72
CA THR A 91 -15.63 0.75 11.28
C THR A 91 -14.88 0.51 9.96
N PRO A 92 -14.98 1.39 8.94
CA PRO A 92 -14.21 1.24 7.70
C PRO A 92 -12.69 1.22 7.92
N VAL A 93 -11.96 0.45 7.10
CA VAL A 93 -10.50 0.38 7.10
C VAL A 93 -9.96 1.01 5.81
N VAL A 94 -9.13 2.05 5.95
CA VAL A 94 -8.41 2.69 4.83
C VAL A 94 -6.96 2.23 4.83
N MET A 95 -6.54 1.56 3.76
CA MET A 95 -5.20 0.97 3.61
C MET A 95 -4.30 1.88 2.75
N VAL A 96 -3.35 2.56 3.41
CA VAL A 96 -2.46 3.57 2.83
C VAL A 96 -1.05 3.00 2.61
N PRO A 97 -0.58 2.88 1.36
CA PRO A 97 0.68 2.21 1.05
C PRO A 97 1.92 3.03 1.41
N GLY A 98 3.08 2.37 1.38
CA GLY A 98 4.38 3.02 1.46
C GLY A 98 4.79 3.76 0.19
N LEU A 99 5.82 4.61 0.32
CA LEU A 99 6.45 5.36 -0.78
C LEU A 99 6.61 4.53 -2.06
N GLY A 100 5.96 4.93 -3.15
CA GLY A 100 6.12 4.30 -4.47
C GLY A 100 5.57 2.88 -4.59
N LEU A 101 4.65 2.48 -3.69
CA LEU A 101 3.82 1.29 -3.77
C LEU A 101 2.36 1.73 -3.94
N GLY A 102 1.55 0.90 -4.60
CA GLY A 102 0.12 1.18 -4.79
C GLY A 102 -0.79 0.34 -3.89
N ALA A 103 -2.09 0.60 -4.02
CA ALA A 103 -3.21 -0.13 -3.44
C ALA A 103 -3.09 -1.66 -3.65
N ASN A 104 -2.53 -2.06 -4.79
CA ASN A 104 -2.36 -3.45 -5.21
C ASN A 104 -1.61 -4.35 -4.23
N ILE A 105 -0.76 -3.80 -3.34
CA ILE A 105 -0.08 -4.59 -2.30
C ILE A 105 -1.07 -5.18 -1.27
N TYR A 106 -2.27 -4.61 -1.15
CA TYR A 106 -3.31 -5.07 -0.23
C TYR A 106 -4.37 -5.96 -0.91
N GLU A 107 -4.46 -5.96 -2.24
CA GLU A 107 -5.61 -6.52 -2.96
C GLU A 107 -5.39 -7.96 -3.40
N SER A 108 -4.20 -8.28 -3.90
CA SER A 108 -3.83 -9.61 -4.37
C SER A 108 -2.32 -9.79 -4.32
N THR A 109 -1.88 -10.98 -3.90
CA THR A 109 -0.45 -11.28 -3.84
C THR A 109 0.09 -11.57 -5.25
N PRO A 110 1.40 -11.36 -5.51
CA PRO A 110 1.98 -11.59 -6.83
C PRO A 110 1.96 -13.09 -7.23
N ASP A 111 1.82 -13.99 -6.27
CA ASP A 111 1.59 -15.43 -6.45
C ASP A 111 0.10 -15.84 -6.46
N SER A 112 -0.81 -14.90 -6.71
CA SER A 112 -2.24 -15.13 -6.95
C SER A 112 -3.05 -15.66 -5.75
N ARG A 113 -2.64 -15.31 -4.53
CA ARG A 113 -3.48 -15.44 -3.31
C ARG A 113 -4.24 -14.13 -3.07
N ASN A 114 -5.25 -14.20 -2.22
CA ASN A 114 -5.98 -13.04 -1.75
C ASN A 114 -5.05 -12.12 -0.92
N GLY A 115 -5.23 -10.80 -1.05
CA GLY A 115 -4.59 -9.82 -0.19
C GLY A 115 -5.48 -9.44 1.00
N TRP A 116 -4.94 -8.64 1.92
CA TRP A 116 -5.65 -8.19 3.13
C TRP A 116 -6.97 -7.46 2.87
N ALA A 117 -7.15 -6.78 1.73
CA ALA A 117 -8.42 -6.15 1.40
C ALA A 117 -9.57 -7.17 1.28
N TYR A 118 -9.27 -8.40 0.81
CA TYR A 118 -10.22 -9.51 0.84
C TYR A 118 -10.44 -10.01 2.26
N ASP A 119 -9.37 -10.25 3.02
CA ASP A 119 -9.45 -10.82 4.38
C ASP A 119 -10.30 -9.93 5.33
N PHE A 120 -10.05 -8.62 5.31
CA PHE A 120 -10.79 -7.65 6.13
C PHE A 120 -12.26 -7.55 5.71
N ALA A 121 -12.55 -7.53 4.41
CA ALA A 121 -13.93 -7.50 3.94
C ALA A 121 -14.65 -8.86 4.10
N GLN A 122 -13.91 -9.98 4.20
CA GLN A 122 -14.44 -11.27 4.65
C GLN A 122 -14.81 -11.25 6.14
N ALA A 123 -14.02 -10.56 6.96
CA ALA A 123 -14.32 -10.28 8.37
C ALA A 123 -15.41 -9.19 8.57
N GLY A 124 -15.99 -8.66 7.49
CA GLY A 124 -17.12 -7.72 7.55
C GLY A 124 -16.73 -6.24 7.57
N TYR A 125 -15.45 -5.89 7.49
CA TYR A 125 -15.00 -4.49 7.42
C TYR A 125 -15.24 -3.89 6.01
N PRO A 126 -15.76 -2.66 5.89
CA PRO A 126 -15.70 -1.91 4.63
C PRO A 126 -14.25 -1.49 4.37
N VAL A 127 -13.66 -1.90 3.24
CA VAL A 127 -12.26 -1.58 2.93
C VAL A 127 -12.14 -0.55 1.81
N TYR A 128 -11.21 0.38 1.96
CA TYR A 128 -10.75 1.30 0.93
C TYR A 128 -9.22 1.19 0.78
N THR A 129 -8.73 0.79 -0.38
CA THR A 129 -7.28 0.78 -0.69
C THR A 129 -6.92 2.02 -1.49
N VAL A 130 -5.72 2.57 -1.24
CA VAL A 130 -5.32 3.90 -1.74
C VAL A 130 -4.14 3.81 -2.72
N ASP A 131 -4.30 4.38 -3.90
CA ASP A 131 -3.22 4.82 -4.79
C ASP A 131 -3.04 6.34 -4.59
N THR A 132 -1.91 6.75 -4.00
CA THR A 132 -1.64 8.15 -3.67
C THR A 132 -1.46 9.04 -4.90
N SER A 133 -1.73 10.34 -4.76
CA SER A 133 -1.82 11.31 -5.86
C SER A 133 -0.52 11.53 -6.64
N ASP A 134 0.62 11.07 -6.11
CA ASP A 134 1.93 11.11 -6.75
C ASP A 134 2.26 9.86 -7.59
N LEU A 135 1.36 8.88 -7.62
CA LEU A 135 1.44 7.67 -8.45
C LEU A 135 0.73 7.88 -9.79
N ALA A 136 1.36 7.43 -10.88
CA ALA A 136 0.81 7.53 -12.22
C ALA A 136 -0.49 6.74 -12.45
N SER A 137 -0.88 5.87 -11.51
CA SER A 137 -2.19 5.19 -11.50
C SER A 137 -3.32 6.08 -10.99
N ALA A 138 -3.06 7.05 -10.10
CA ALA A 138 -4.04 8.02 -9.64
C ALA A 138 -4.34 9.14 -10.67
N GLY A 139 -3.41 9.34 -11.62
CA GLY A 139 -3.50 10.36 -12.66
C GLY A 139 -2.15 11.07 -12.83
N LEU A 140 -2.06 11.96 -13.82
CA LEU A 140 -0.90 12.85 -14.03
C LEU A 140 -1.37 14.13 -14.72
N SER A 141 -0.86 15.29 -14.30
CA SER A 141 -0.93 16.51 -15.12
C SER A 141 -0.10 16.37 -16.41
N GLU A 142 -0.34 17.26 -17.38
CA GLU A 142 0.52 17.42 -18.56
C GLU A 142 1.98 17.75 -18.16
N SER A 143 2.19 18.47 -17.05
CA SER A 143 3.49 18.76 -16.47
C SER A 143 4.19 17.52 -15.90
N GLU A 144 3.47 16.64 -15.21
CA GLU A 144 4.04 15.44 -14.59
C GLU A 144 4.28 14.32 -15.60
N ALA A 145 3.38 14.16 -16.57
CA ALA A 145 3.61 13.31 -17.75
C ALA A 145 4.84 13.74 -18.57
N SER A 146 5.26 15.00 -18.45
CA SER A 146 6.49 15.55 -19.04
C SER A 146 7.70 15.54 -18.09
N SER A 147 7.52 15.14 -16.83
CA SER A 147 8.55 15.12 -15.79
C SER A 147 9.25 13.75 -15.71
N PRO A 148 10.44 13.66 -15.11
CA PRO A 148 11.04 12.37 -14.78
C PRO A 148 10.11 11.60 -13.84
N MET A 149 9.80 10.36 -14.19
CA MET A 149 9.14 9.40 -13.31
C MET A 149 10.15 8.35 -12.86
N SER A 150 9.95 7.84 -11.66
CA SER A 150 10.78 6.81 -11.03
C SER A 150 9.92 5.72 -10.42
N LYS A 151 10.47 4.52 -10.33
CA LYS A 151 10.03 3.53 -9.34
C LYS A 151 11.26 2.94 -8.65
N TRP A 152 11.03 2.16 -7.60
CA TRP A 152 12.11 1.51 -6.86
C TRP A 152 13.03 0.70 -7.77
N ASP A 153 14.34 0.74 -7.51
CA ASP A 153 15.29 -0.13 -8.21
C ASP A 153 15.13 -1.58 -7.76
N SER A 154 14.92 -2.48 -8.72
CA SER A 154 14.61 -3.90 -8.47
C SER A 154 15.66 -4.67 -7.69
N LEU A 155 16.92 -4.25 -7.69
CA LEU A 155 17.99 -4.91 -6.92
C LEU A 155 18.07 -4.36 -5.50
N SER A 156 17.95 -3.03 -5.35
CA SER A 156 18.05 -2.33 -4.06
C SER A 156 16.99 -2.78 -3.04
N ILE A 157 15.81 -3.16 -3.52
CA ILE A 157 14.67 -3.52 -2.67
C ILE A 157 14.84 -4.87 -1.96
N TRP A 158 15.64 -5.79 -2.48
CA TRP A 158 15.80 -7.12 -1.88
C TRP A 158 16.32 -7.06 -0.44
N GLN A 159 17.43 -6.37 -0.24
CA GLN A 159 18.02 -6.20 1.09
C GLN A 159 17.21 -5.20 1.91
N ARG A 160 16.74 -4.11 1.30
CA ARG A 160 16.00 -3.04 1.98
C ARG A 160 14.66 -3.49 2.56
N TRP A 161 13.97 -4.40 1.88
CA TRP A 161 12.65 -4.92 2.27
C TRP A 161 12.70 -6.34 2.85
N GLY A 162 13.88 -6.96 2.94
CA GLY A 162 14.03 -8.27 3.60
C GLY A 162 13.58 -9.46 2.76
N LEU A 163 13.63 -9.31 1.45
CA LEU A 163 13.31 -10.38 0.50
C LEU A 163 14.48 -11.37 0.39
N GLY A 164 15.72 -10.88 0.51
CA GLY A 164 16.96 -11.64 0.38
C GLY A 164 18.17 -10.75 0.06
N SER A 165 19.26 -11.33 -0.44
CA SER A 165 20.43 -10.56 -0.90
C SER A 165 20.28 -10.06 -2.35
N ALA A 166 19.55 -10.78 -3.20
CA ALA A 166 19.32 -10.51 -4.62
C ALA A 166 18.14 -11.36 -5.16
N PRO A 167 17.61 -11.11 -6.38
CA PRO A 167 16.50 -11.87 -6.98
C PRO A 167 16.59 -13.40 -6.92
N ASP A 168 17.77 -13.96 -7.20
CA ASP A 168 18.01 -15.42 -7.16
C ASP A 168 18.54 -15.90 -5.78
N GLU A 169 18.55 -15.03 -4.78
CA GLU A 169 19.08 -15.26 -3.43
C GLU A 169 18.10 -14.79 -2.33
N PRO A 170 16.87 -15.34 -2.26
CA PRO A 170 15.95 -15.09 -1.16
C PRO A 170 16.51 -15.57 0.17
N TYR A 171 16.05 -14.97 1.28
CA TYR A 171 16.38 -15.52 2.60
C TYR A 171 15.79 -16.93 2.77
N PRO A 172 16.52 -17.90 3.35
CA PRO A 172 16.06 -19.31 3.41
C PRO A 172 14.73 -19.53 4.14
N GLU A 173 14.42 -18.67 5.11
CA GLU A 173 13.16 -18.68 5.87
C GLU A 173 12.20 -17.57 5.40
N GLY A 174 12.60 -16.78 4.39
CA GLY A 174 11.89 -15.60 3.91
C GLY A 174 10.48 -15.92 3.41
N GLN A 175 9.51 -15.12 3.86
CA GLN A 175 8.10 -15.33 3.54
C GLN A 175 7.66 -14.66 2.24
N PHE A 176 8.44 -13.75 1.67
CA PHE A 176 8.13 -13.17 0.36
C PHE A 176 8.07 -14.25 -0.74
N PRO A 177 7.06 -14.24 -1.64
CA PRO A 177 6.96 -15.18 -2.76
C PRO A 177 7.97 -14.86 -3.88
N ALA A 178 9.24 -15.18 -3.63
CA ALA A 178 10.39 -14.85 -4.49
C ALA A 178 10.23 -15.28 -5.97
N ASP A 179 9.66 -16.47 -6.23
CA ASP A 179 9.40 -16.98 -7.60
C ASP A 179 8.44 -16.08 -8.41
N SER A 180 7.67 -15.22 -7.75
CA SER A 180 6.74 -14.25 -8.35
C SER A 180 7.26 -12.81 -8.32
N PHE A 181 8.56 -12.60 -8.08
CA PHE A 181 9.14 -11.26 -8.01
C PHE A 181 8.92 -10.41 -9.28
N ASP A 182 8.98 -11.01 -10.47
CA ASP A 182 8.73 -10.29 -11.72
C ASP A 182 7.29 -9.74 -11.78
N GLN A 183 6.31 -10.49 -11.28
CA GLN A 183 4.91 -10.06 -11.21
C GLN A 183 4.73 -8.96 -10.17
N PHE A 184 5.35 -9.09 -8.99
CA PHE A 184 5.38 -8.04 -7.98
C PHE A 184 6.00 -6.75 -8.53
N TYR A 185 7.17 -6.83 -9.15
CA TYR A 185 7.91 -5.69 -9.65
C TYR A 185 7.23 -5.04 -10.87
N ALA A 186 6.49 -5.80 -11.67
CA ALA A 186 5.60 -5.26 -12.70
C ALA A 186 4.45 -4.44 -12.10
N GLY A 187 3.93 -4.85 -10.94
CA GLY A 187 2.89 -4.16 -10.18
C GLY A 187 3.34 -2.90 -9.42
N ILE A 188 4.64 -2.62 -9.31
CA ILE A 188 5.11 -1.36 -8.70
C ILE A 188 4.83 -0.19 -9.68
N PRO A 189 3.98 0.80 -9.30
CA PRO A 189 3.61 1.91 -10.16
C PRO A 189 4.80 2.85 -10.42
N MET A 190 4.68 3.66 -11.48
CA MET A 190 5.58 4.80 -11.69
C MET A 190 5.12 5.96 -10.81
N GLN A 191 6.05 6.60 -10.12
CA GLN A 191 5.82 7.76 -9.27
C GLN A 191 6.45 9.01 -9.92
N VAL A 192 5.81 10.17 -9.76
CA VAL A 192 6.39 11.46 -10.14
C VAL A 192 7.66 11.70 -9.33
N SER A 193 8.82 11.83 -9.98
CA SER A 193 10.05 12.16 -9.25
C SER A 193 10.00 13.63 -8.83
N ALA A 194 9.82 13.89 -7.53
CA ALA A 194 9.95 15.23 -6.98
C ALA A 194 11.27 15.88 -7.44
N GLY A 195 11.16 17.03 -8.09
CA GLY A 195 12.22 17.66 -8.88
C GLY A 195 13.43 18.15 -8.08
N GLY A 196 14.31 17.22 -7.67
CA GLY A 196 15.67 17.46 -7.20
C GLY A 196 15.85 17.39 -5.69
N GLY A 197 16.66 16.43 -5.20
CA GLY A 197 17.31 16.62 -3.90
C GLY A 197 17.63 15.43 -2.99
N SER A 198 17.66 14.17 -3.41
CA SER A 198 18.36 13.13 -2.62
C SER A 198 18.74 11.87 -3.43
N GLY A 199 19.71 12.02 -4.33
CA GLY A 199 20.46 10.87 -4.79
C GLY A 199 21.47 10.47 -3.72
N SER A 200 21.15 9.52 -2.85
CA SER A 200 22.13 8.93 -1.93
C SER A 200 23.08 8.03 -2.71
N SER A 201 24.02 8.65 -3.43
CA SER A 201 25.08 7.94 -4.13
C SER A 201 26.13 7.47 -3.13
N ASP A 202 25.85 6.37 -2.43
CA ASP A 202 26.85 5.62 -1.67
C ASP A 202 27.80 4.88 -2.62
N SER A 203 28.59 5.66 -3.35
CA SER A 203 29.69 5.15 -4.16
C SER A 203 30.81 4.69 -3.24
N SER A 204 30.79 3.40 -2.89
CA SER A 204 31.83 2.69 -2.14
C SER A 204 33.13 2.54 -2.97
N GLY A 205 33.81 3.67 -3.19
CA GLY A 205 35.03 3.79 -3.98
C GLY A 205 36.26 3.19 -3.32
N ASN A 206 36.38 1.86 -3.33
CA ASN A 206 37.58 1.16 -2.87
C ASN A 206 38.73 1.31 -3.90
N ALA A 207 39.55 2.35 -3.75
CA ALA A 207 40.70 2.62 -4.62
C ALA A 207 42.04 2.61 -3.87
N ARG A 208 42.93 1.69 -4.29
CA ARG A 208 44.25 1.45 -3.71
C ARG A 208 45.27 2.54 -4.06
N GLY A 209 46.07 2.93 -3.08
CA GLY A 209 47.54 3.07 -3.19
C GLY A 209 48.14 4.10 -4.17
N GLY A 210 48.71 5.18 -3.62
CA GLY A 210 49.63 6.07 -4.32
C GLY A 210 50.61 6.76 -3.37
N GLN A 211 51.90 6.43 -3.46
CA GLN A 211 52.96 7.10 -2.71
C GLN A 211 53.32 8.45 -3.33
N GLY A 212 53.53 9.48 -2.49
CA GLY A 212 54.09 10.78 -2.90
C GLY A 212 54.81 11.45 -1.72
N GLN A 213 56.06 11.86 -1.92
CA GLN A 213 56.96 12.36 -0.86
C GLN A 213 56.87 13.89 -0.68
N GLY A 214 57.11 14.40 0.54
CA GLY A 214 57.20 15.85 0.81
C GLY A 214 57.73 16.18 2.22
N GLN A 215 58.98 16.63 2.29
CA GLN A 215 59.83 16.78 3.50
C GLN A 215 59.46 17.89 4.50
N SER A 216 59.97 17.73 5.74
CA SER A 216 60.31 18.79 6.74
C SER A 216 59.12 19.53 7.41
N SER A 217 59.21 20.04 8.65
CA SER A 217 60.33 20.14 9.62
C SER A 217 59.81 20.08 11.07
N SER A 218 60.73 19.92 12.02
CA SER A 218 60.48 19.96 13.47
C SER A 218 59.97 21.33 13.98
N ASP A 219 59.06 21.32 14.97
CA ASP A 219 59.36 21.93 16.27
C ASP A 219 58.47 21.36 17.41
N ALA A 220 58.90 21.54 18.67
CA ALA A 220 58.25 20.96 19.84
C ALA A 220 57.35 21.96 20.59
N GLY A 221 56.11 21.55 20.89
CA GLY A 221 55.13 22.35 21.64
C GLY A 221 54.29 21.51 22.59
N THR A 222 54.66 21.47 23.87
CA THR A 222 53.99 20.68 24.90
C THR A 222 52.61 21.23 25.25
N GLN A 223 51.54 20.45 25.05
CA GLN A 223 50.31 20.60 25.83
C GLN A 223 49.61 19.25 26.08
N ARG A 224 49.03 19.11 27.27
CA ARG A 224 48.38 17.89 27.75
C ARG A 224 46.96 17.79 27.18
N GLY A 225 46.60 16.63 26.64
CA GLY A 225 45.22 16.24 26.35
C GLY A 225 45.03 14.78 26.75
N GLN A 226 44.00 14.49 27.56
CA GLN A 226 43.69 13.13 27.98
C GLN A 226 43.04 12.36 26.83
N GLY A 227 43.36 11.07 26.70
CA GLY A 227 42.64 10.20 25.77
C GLY A 227 41.21 10.00 26.26
N GLN A 228 40.23 10.30 25.41
CA GLN A 228 38.82 10.03 25.65
C GLN A 228 38.26 9.39 24.38
N ALA A 229 37.62 8.23 24.53
CA ALA A 229 37.01 7.52 23.41
C ALA A 229 35.90 8.37 22.81
N SER A 230 35.90 8.53 21.48
CA SER A 230 34.82 9.20 20.77
C SER A 230 33.67 8.22 20.57
N SER A 231 32.83 8.08 21.60
CA SER A 231 31.45 7.64 21.42
C SER A 231 30.78 8.58 20.43
N GLY A 232 30.31 8.06 19.29
CA GLY A 232 29.49 8.83 18.35
C GLY A 232 28.18 9.21 19.04
N THR A 233 28.06 10.46 19.47
CA THR A 233 26.85 10.98 20.10
C THR A 233 25.92 11.43 18.99
N GLU A 234 24.91 10.64 18.65
CA GLU A 234 23.80 11.16 17.85
C GLU A 234 23.02 12.16 18.71
N SER A 235 22.92 13.38 18.19
CA SER A 235 22.27 14.48 18.89
C SER A 235 20.77 14.23 18.93
N GLY A 236 20.20 14.13 20.13
CA GLY A 236 18.75 14.02 20.32
C GLY A 236 17.99 15.06 19.50
N GLY A 237 16.96 14.60 18.80
CA GLY A 237 16.06 15.43 18.01
C GLY A 237 15.41 16.50 18.89
N LYS A 238 15.48 17.75 18.44
CA LYS A 238 14.90 18.89 19.15
C LYS A 238 13.45 19.06 18.70
N ALA A 239 12.52 18.97 19.64
CA ALA A 239 11.10 19.21 19.38
C ALA A 239 10.85 20.60 18.75
N GLY A 240 9.88 20.66 17.84
CA GLY A 240 9.30 21.91 17.30
C GLY A 240 9.51 22.15 15.80
N GLY A 241 8.46 21.93 15.01
CA GLY A 241 8.27 22.60 13.72
C GLY A 241 9.00 22.02 12.51
N GLY A 242 8.96 20.70 12.31
CA GLY A 242 9.27 20.11 11.01
C GLY A 242 8.11 20.30 10.03
N THR A 243 8.39 20.76 8.81
CA THR A 243 7.42 20.66 7.70
C THR A 243 7.13 19.19 7.43
N SER A 244 5.85 18.83 7.25
CA SER A 244 5.49 17.46 6.87
C SER A 244 6.27 17.02 5.63
N ARG A 245 6.68 15.74 5.63
CA ARG A 245 7.44 15.13 4.52
C ARG A 245 6.54 14.63 3.41
N VAL A 246 5.26 14.47 3.70
CA VAL A 246 4.21 14.08 2.75
C VAL A 246 3.52 15.33 2.21
N SER A 247 2.90 15.21 1.03
CA SER A 247 2.14 16.30 0.44
C SER A 247 0.92 16.62 1.30
N GLN A 248 0.70 17.90 1.63
CA GLN A 248 -0.56 18.31 2.30
C GLN A 248 -1.78 17.94 1.44
N GLN A 249 -1.64 17.94 0.11
CA GLN A 249 -2.70 17.52 -0.80
C GLN A 249 -3.13 16.07 -0.58
N GLU A 250 -2.19 15.16 -0.27
CA GLU A 250 -2.53 13.76 0.01
C GLU A 250 -3.27 13.65 1.36
N VAL A 251 -2.86 14.44 2.35
CA VAL A 251 -3.55 14.54 3.64
C VAL A 251 -4.97 15.10 3.45
N ASP A 252 -5.14 16.13 2.62
CA ASP A 252 -6.44 16.73 2.29
C ASP A 252 -7.35 15.73 1.55
N ASN A 253 -6.81 14.90 0.64
CA ASN A 253 -7.54 13.83 -0.03
C ASN A 253 -8.00 12.76 0.97
N MET A 254 -7.11 12.31 1.87
CA MET A 254 -7.46 11.33 2.90
C MET A 254 -8.52 11.88 3.88
N ILE A 255 -8.40 13.13 4.31
CA ILE A 255 -9.44 13.80 5.11
C ILE A 255 -10.77 13.82 4.33
N SER A 256 -10.75 14.18 3.05
CA SER A 256 -11.96 14.23 2.21
C SER A 256 -12.63 12.86 2.05
N LEU A 257 -11.85 11.78 1.95
CA LEU A 257 -12.36 10.41 1.94
C LEU A 257 -13.06 10.08 3.26
N LEU A 258 -12.43 10.39 4.40
CA LEU A 258 -12.98 10.16 5.74
C LEU A 258 -14.22 11.04 6.02
N GLU A 259 -14.30 12.24 5.47
CA GLU A 259 -15.51 13.09 5.59
C GLU A 259 -16.70 12.55 4.77
N ASP A 260 -16.46 11.94 3.60
CA ASP A 260 -17.52 11.35 2.77
C ASP A 260 -17.96 9.95 3.25
N LYS A 261 -17.00 9.12 3.70
CA LYS A 261 -17.27 7.73 4.13
C LYS A 261 -17.51 7.56 5.63
N GLY A 262 -17.17 8.57 6.43
CA GLY A 262 -17.22 8.55 7.89
C GLY A 262 -15.89 8.20 8.54
N PRO A 263 -15.77 8.35 9.88
CA PRO A 263 -14.57 8.01 10.63
C PRO A 263 -14.11 6.57 10.39
N ALA A 264 -12.81 6.38 10.29
CA ALA A 264 -12.21 5.13 9.81
C ALA A 264 -10.97 4.71 10.63
N ILE A 265 -10.62 3.44 10.55
CA ILE A 265 -9.32 2.91 10.97
C ILE A 265 -8.32 3.16 9.83
N LEU A 266 -7.19 3.79 10.13
CA LEU A 266 -6.11 4.01 9.17
C LEU A 266 -5.07 2.89 9.29
N MET A 267 -5.06 1.96 8.33
CA MET A 267 -3.97 1.00 8.17
C MET A 267 -2.88 1.63 7.31
N VAL A 268 -1.75 1.96 7.93
CA VAL A 268 -0.64 2.68 7.30
C VAL A 268 0.60 1.81 7.17
N HIS A 269 1.18 1.75 5.96
CA HIS A 269 2.43 1.04 5.70
C HIS A 269 3.60 1.99 5.47
N SER A 270 4.73 1.77 6.14
CA SER A 270 5.98 2.46 5.83
C SER A 270 5.80 4.00 5.78
N MET A 271 6.10 4.66 4.67
CA MET A 271 5.91 6.13 4.54
C MET A 271 4.45 6.59 4.57
N GLY A 272 3.47 5.71 4.31
CA GLY A 272 2.05 5.97 4.56
C GLY A 272 1.75 6.32 6.02
N GLY A 273 2.63 5.93 6.95
CA GLY A 273 2.59 6.38 8.35
C GLY A 273 2.60 7.90 8.47
N GLU A 274 3.50 8.60 7.77
CA GLU A 274 3.57 10.06 7.80
C GLU A 274 2.29 10.73 7.26
N ILE A 275 1.54 10.06 6.37
CA ILE A 275 0.21 10.49 5.91
C ILE A 275 -0.82 10.33 7.03
N GLY A 276 -1.00 9.11 7.55
CA GLY A 276 -2.06 8.84 8.55
C GLY A 276 -1.86 9.56 9.89
N TYR A 277 -0.61 9.75 10.34
CA TYR A 277 -0.35 10.57 11.52
C TYR A 277 -0.68 12.04 11.29
N GLU A 278 -0.48 12.56 10.08
CA GLU A 278 -0.82 13.95 9.77
C GLU A 278 -2.34 14.14 9.63
N VAL A 279 -3.06 13.16 9.07
CA VAL A 279 -4.54 13.11 9.10
C VAL A 279 -5.03 13.14 10.56
N ALA A 280 -4.48 12.30 11.44
CA ALA A 280 -4.86 12.26 12.86
C ALA A 280 -4.54 13.58 13.60
N ARG A 281 -3.40 14.24 13.32
CA ARG A 281 -3.08 15.57 13.88
C ARG A 281 -4.08 16.65 13.47
N GLN A 282 -4.56 16.60 12.23
CA GLN A 282 -5.43 17.64 11.69
C GLN A 282 -6.90 17.37 12.05
N ARG A 283 -7.32 16.10 12.06
CA ARG A 283 -8.72 15.64 12.20
C ARG A 283 -8.83 14.35 13.04
N PRO A 284 -8.46 14.37 14.34
CA PRO A 284 -8.47 13.17 15.18
C PRO A 284 -9.87 12.56 15.31
N GLU A 285 -10.93 13.35 15.18
CA GLU A 285 -12.32 12.89 15.26
C GLU A 285 -12.77 12.03 14.06
N LEU A 286 -11.94 11.92 13.02
CA LEU A 286 -12.16 11.06 11.86
C LEU A 286 -11.34 9.74 11.93
N VAL A 287 -10.52 9.55 12.96
CA VAL A 287 -9.60 8.41 13.07
C VAL A 287 -9.99 7.54 14.27
N ASN A 288 -10.74 6.47 14.00
CA ASN A 288 -11.21 5.51 15.00
C ASN A 288 -10.12 4.52 15.45
N GLY A 289 -8.98 4.47 14.76
CA GLY A 289 -7.84 3.61 15.10
C GLY A 289 -6.71 3.74 14.08
N ILE A 290 -5.50 3.32 14.47
CA ILE A 290 -4.33 3.27 13.59
C ILE A 290 -3.69 1.89 13.68
N ILE A 291 -3.53 1.24 12.52
CA ILE A 291 -2.74 0.00 12.36
C ILE A 291 -1.49 0.35 11.58
N ALA A 292 -0.34 0.38 12.26
CA ALA A 292 0.92 0.87 11.72
C ALA A 292 1.88 -0.28 11.39
N ILE A 293 1.96 -0.60 10.11
CA ILE A 293 2.80 -1.68 9.55
C ILE A 293 4.18 -1.12 9.19
N GLU A 294 5.19 -1.43 10.02
CA GLU A 294 6.57 -0.90 9.92
C GLU A 294 6.68 0.61 9.55
N PRO A 295 5.95 1.49 10.25
CA PRO A 295 5.70 2.87 9.83
C PRO A 295 6.94 3.78 9.86
N VAL A 296 6.89 4.85 9.08
CA VAL A 296 7.74 6.03 9.25
C VAL A 296 6.98 7.08 10.06
N GLY A 297 7.66 7.75 10.99
CA GLY A 297 7.14 8.98 11.62
C GLY A 297 6.20 8.80 12.81
N SER A 298 6.24 7.63 13.48
CA SER A 298 5.42 7.37 14.69
C SER A 298 5.58 8.49 15.74
N PRO A 299 4.47 9.01 16.31
CA PRO A 299 4.51 10.16 17.21
C PRO A 299 5.17 9.83 18.55
N THR A 300 6.25 10.52 18.91
CA THR A 300 7.01 10.28 20.16
C THR A 300 7.14 11.52 21.03
N ASP A 301 6.45 12.62 20.70
CA ASP A 301 6.32 13.77 21.60
C ASP A 301 5.19 13.53 22.61
N LYS A 302 5.49 13.67 23.90
CA LYS A 302 4.54 13.35 24.97
C LYS A 302 3.30 14.27 24.99
N GLN A 303 3.42 15.52 24.55
CA GLN A 303 2.30 16.44 24.47
C GLN A 303 1.43 16.11 23.25
N GLU A 304 2.05 15.79 22.12
CA GLU A 304 1.36 15.30 20.91
C GLU A 304 0.55 14.02 21.19
N ILE A 305 1.12 13.05 21.91
CA ILE A 305 0.37 11.86 22.32
C ILE A 305 -0.84 12.25 23.19
N GLN A 306 -0.65 13.08 24.22
CA GLN A 306 -1.73 13.47 25.12
C GLN A 306 -2.86 14.24 24.42
N ASP A 307 -2.52 15.12 23.47
CA ASP A 307 -3.48 16.03 22.83
C ASP A 307 -4.15 15.43 21.58
N THR A 308 -3.65 14.32 21.02
CA THR A 308 -4.12 13.78 19.74
C THR A 308 -4.28 12.26 19.73
N PHE A 309 -3.28 11.50 20.19
CA PHE A 309 -3.23 10.04 19.96
C PHE A 309 -3.68 9.20 21.17
N ALA A 310 -3.81 9.77 22.36
CA ALA A 310 -4.10 9.04 23.59
C ALA A 310 -5.47 8.32 23.59
N GLU A 311 -6.45 8.82 22.82
CA GLU A 311 -7.79 8.20 22.71
C GLU A 311 -7.95 7.36 21.43
N ILE A 312 -6.92 7.31 20.55
CA ILE A 312 -6.96 6.55 19.29
C ILE A 312 -6.32 5.17 19.52
N PRO A 313 -7.05 4.05 19.36
CA PRO A 313 -6.49 2.71 19.43
C PRO A 313 -5.32 2.53 18.45
N TYR A 314 -4.18 2.05 18.94
CA TYR A 314 -2.93 2.01 18.16
C TYR A 314 -2.29 0.62 18.15
N LEU A 315 -2.23 -0.03 16.99
CA LEU A 315 -1.49 -1.29 16.79
C LEU A 315 -0.23 -1.03 15.95
N GLY A 316 0.93 -1.40 16.45
CA GLY A 316 2.17 -1.53 15.67
C GLY A 316 2.40 -2.97 15.22
N VAL A 317 2.81 -3.20 13.97
CA VAL A 317 3.17 -4.54 13.48
C VAL A 317 4.55 -4.51 12.81
N TYR A 318 5.43 -5.41 13.22
CA TYR A 318 6.80 -5.55 12.71
C TYR A 318 7.15 -6.99 12.33
N GLY A 319 7.83 -7.12 11.18
CA GLY A 319 8.32 -8.39 10.67
C GLY A 319 9.73 -8.73 11.16
N ASP A 320 10.48 -9.42 10.30
CA ASP A 320 11.81 -9.93 10.62
C ASP A 320 12.93 -9.04 10.04
N TYR A 321 14.18 -9.42 10.28
CA TYR A 321 15.39 -8.84 9.73
C TYR A 321 15.61 -7.37 10.12
N LEU A 322 15.00 -6.91 11.21
CA LEU A 322 14.98 -5.49 11.61
C LEU A 322 16.38 -4.88 11.78
N GLU A 323 17.34 -5.62 12.32
CA GLU A 323 18.74 -5.17 12.43
C GLU A 323 19.38 -4.97 11.05
N SER A 324 19.30 -5.96 10.16
CA SER A 324 19.94 -5.90 8.84
C SER A 324 19.29 -4.87 7.91
N ARG A 325 18.00 -4.59 8.11
CA ARG A 325 17.23 -3.56 7.41
C ARG A 325 17.30 -2.18 8.05
N ASN A 326 18.00 -2.02 9.18
CA ASN A 326 18.09 -0.78 9.95
C ASN A 326 16.71 -0.21 10.36
N GLN A 327 15.83 -1.08 10.86
CA GLN A 327 14.45 -0.74 11.29
C GLN A 327 14.26 -0.74 12.81
N VAL A 328 15.23 -1.20 13.61
CA VAL A 328 15.13 -1.27 15.09
C VAL A 328 14.70 0.07 15.70
N GLY A 329 15.29 1.20 15.29
CA GLY A 329 14.90 2.52 15.80
C GLY A 329 13.49 2.97 15.43
N ARG A 330 12.84 2.35 14.42
CA ARG A 330 11.41 2.59 14.13
C ARG A 330 10.51 1.77 15.04
N LEU A 331 10.89 0.51 15.30
CA LEU A 331 10.24 -0.34 16.29
C LEU A 331 10.29 0.32 17.68
N GLU A 332 11.46 0.79 18.11
CA GLU A 332 11.64 1.51 19.39
C GLU A 332 10.75 2.76 19.48
N ALA A 333 10.59 3.50 18.36
CA ALA A 333 9.68 4.64 18.30
C ALA A 333 8.21 4.21 18.46
N VAL A 334 7.78 3.14 17.78
CA VAL A 334 6.41 2.61 17.90
C VAL A 334 6.12 2.03 19.29
N GLN A 335 7.07 1.33 19.91
CA GLN A 335 6.99 0.90 21.31
C GLN A 335 6.83 2.10 22.24
N THR A 336 7.61 3.17 22.01
CA THR A 336 7.50 4.43 22.77
C THR A 336 6.11 5.08 22.61
N THR A 337 5.56 5.10 21.39
CA THR A 337 4.19 5.57 21.11
C THR A 337 3.14 4.80 21.92
N VAL A 338 3.19 3.47 21.87
CA VAL A 338 2.25 2.58 22.56
C VAL A 338 2.36 2.70 24.08
N ASP A 339 3.57 2.79 24.62
CA ASP A 339 3.79 3.03 26.05
C ASP A 339 3.19 4.37 26.49
N MET A 340 3.38 5.45 25.71
CA MET A 340 2.79 6.75 26.03
C MET A 340 1.26 6.78 25.91
N ILE A 341 0.66 6.06 24.96
CA ILE A 341 -0.79 5.91 24.85
C ILE A 341 -1.34 5.17 26.09
N LYS A 342 -0.72 4.05 26.48
CA LYS A 342 -1.04 3.29 27.70
C LYS A 342 -0.85 4.12 28.98
N GLU A 343 0.19 4.96 29.07
CA GLU A 343 0.39 5.88 30.20
C GLU A 343 -0.76 6.90 30.36
N ASN A 344 -1.44 7.27 29.26
CA ASN A 344 -2.61 8.15 29.28
C ASN A 344 -3.94 7.39 29.45
N GLY A 345 -3.90 6.05 29.52
CA GLY A 345 -5.09 5.20 29.69
C GLY A 345 -5.74 4.76 28.38
N GLY A 346 -5.11 5.01 27.23
CA GLY A 346 -5.56 4.54 25.93
C GLY A 346 -5.15 3.11 25.61
N THR A 347 -5.68 2.60 24.50
CA THR A 347 -5.42 1.24 24.01
C THR A 347 -4.32 1.22 22.96
N GLY A 348 -3.33 0.34 23.12
CA GLY A 348 -2.36 0.11 22.06
C GLY A 348 -1.46 -1.09 22.29
N GLU A 349 -0.87 -1.62 21.22
CA GLU A 349 -0.10 -2.86 21.22
C GLU A 349 0.99 -2.85 20.15
N VAL A 350 2.03 -3.68 20.30
CA VAL A 350 3.05 -3.91 19.28
C VAL A 350 3.21 -5.40 19.09
N ILE A 351 2.78 -5.91 17.93
CA ILE A 351 3.04 -7.27 17.48
C ILE A 351 4.42 -7.28 16.81
N GLN A 352 5.35 -8.03 17.38
CA GLN A 352 6.61 -8.40 16.76
C GLN A 352 6.51 -9.88 16.37
N LEU A 353 6.32 -10.16 15.08
CA LEU A 353 6.01 -11.52 14.59
C LEU A 353 7.05 -12.56 15.05
N THR A 354 8.33 -12.17 15.13
CA THR A 354 9.43 -13.04 15.58
C THR A 354 9.37 -13.40 17.07
N GLU A 355 8.77 -12.56 17.93
CA GLU A 355 8.56 -12.86 19.36
C GLU A 355 7.47 -13.94 19.55
N GLU A 356 6.56 -14.07 18.59
CA GLU A 356 5.50 -15.09 18.56
C GLU A 356 5.93 -16.39 17.84
N GLY A 357 7.12 -16.39 17.23
CA GLY A 357 7.64 -17.52 16.45
C GLY A 357 7.26 -17.49 14.96
N ILE A 358 6.65 -16.41 14.49
CA ILE A 358 6.38 -16.15 13.07
C ILE A 358 7.62 -15.48 12.47
N ASN A 359 8.41 -16.25 11.72
CA ASN A 359 9.74 -15.85 11.25
C ASN A 359 9.78 -15.65 9.72
N GLY A 360 10.74 -14.83 9.28
CA GLY A 360 11.05 -14.59 7.87
C GLY A 360 10.20 -13.55 7.16
N ASN A 361 9.31 -12.85 7.87
CA ASN A 361 8.45 -11.84 7.27
C ASN A 361 9.23 -10.61 6.77
N SER A 362 8.87 -10.18 5.57
CA SER A 362 9.46 -9.04 4.88
C SER A 362 8.79 -7.72 5.30
N HIS A 363 9.29 -6.61 4.77
CA HIS A 363 8.60 -5.31 4.84
C HIS A 363 7.21 -5.34 4.18
N LEU A 364 6.96 -6.34 3.32
CA LEU A 364 5.76 -6.49 2.50
C LEU A 364 4.91 -7.65 3.02
N MET A 365 4.75 -7.74 4.35
CA MET A 365 4.05 -8.85 5.02
C MET A 365 2.60 -9.07 4.56
N MET A 366 1.96 -8.08 3.95
CA MET A 366 0.64 -8.20 3.32
C MET A 366 0.60 -9.07 2.05
N ILE A 367 1.75 -9.31 1.40
CA ILE A 367 1.90 -10.22 0.25
C ILE A 367 2.80 -11.43 0.52
N ASP A 368 3.40 -11.51 1.71
CA ASP A 368 4.15 -12.70 2.15
C ASP A 368 3.27 -13.97 2.15
N LYS A 369 3.88 -15.15 2.10
CA LYS A 369 3.21 -16.46 2.03
C LYS A 369 2.28 -16.76 3.20
N ASN A 370 2.51 -16.15 4.35
CA ASN A 370 1.69 -16.23 5.56
C ASN A 370 0.89 -14.95 5.84
N ASN A 371 0.65 -14.08 4.84
CA ASN A 371 -0.11 -12.85 5.02
C ASN A 371 -1.45 -13.04 5.75
N HIS A 372 -2.17 -14.14 5.51
CA HIS A 372 -3.44 -14.48 6.16
C HIS A 372 -3.31 -14.77 7.66
N GLU A 373 -2.17 -15.28 8.13
CA GLU A 373 -1.88 -15.45 9.57
C GLU A 373 -1.81 -14.09 10.26
N ILE A 374 -1.21 -13.11 9.57
CA ILE A 374 -0.97 -11.75 10.09
C ILE A 374 -2.23 -10.89 10.02
N SER A 375 -3.00 -10.93 8.92
CA SER A 375 -4.30 -10.24 8.88
C SER A 375 -5.26 -10.78 9.93
N SER A 376 -5.28 -12.10 10.16
CA SER A 376 -6.09 -12.70 11.23
C SER A 376 -5.75 -12.13 12.60
N GLN A 377 -4.46 -11.99 12.95
CA GLN A 377 -4.06 -11.36 14.23
C GLN A 377 -4.50 -9.90 14.34
N ILE A 378 -4.42 -9.13 13.25
CA ILE A 378 -4.83 -7.71 13.23
C ILE A 378 -6.35 -7.60 13.37
N ILE A 379 -7.12 -8.49 12.73
CA ILE A 379 -8.59 -8.57 12.85
C ILE A 379 -8.98 -8.99 14.26
N ASP A 380 -8.38 -10.05 14.82
CA ASP A 380 -8.59 -10.47 16.21
C ASP A 380 -8.31 -9.30 17.19
N TRP A 381 -7.28 -8.49 16.94
CA TRP A 381 -6.99 -7.31 17.75
C TRP A 381 -8.11 -6.25 17.65
N LEU A 382 -8.59 -5.94 16.43
CA LEU A 382 -9.69 -4.99 16.23
C LEU A 382 -11.00 -5.43 16.90
N ASP A 383 -11.38 -6.71 16.76
CA ASP A 383 -12.59 -7.26 17.40
C ASP A 383 -12.52 -7.13 18.93
N ASN A 384 -11.34 -7.32 19.53
CA ASN A 384 -11.15 -7.09 20.96
C ASN A 384 -11.29 -5.59 21.33
N VAL A 385 -10.76 -4.67 20.51
CA VAL A 385 -10.90 -3.22 20.75
C VAL A 385 -12.37 -2.76 20.63
N GLU A 386 -13.10 -3.19 19.60
CA GLU A 386 -14.51 -2.82 19.40
C GLU A 386 -15.43 -3.42 20.48
N THR A 387 -15.06 -4.54 21.12
CA THR A 387 -15.85 -5.15 22.22
C THR A 387 -15.57 -4.58 23.61
N GLU A 388 -14.44 -3.88 23.83
CA GLU A 388 -14.13 -3.18 25.09
C GLU A 388 -14.62 -1.71 25.14
N SER A 389 -15.14 -1.20 24.01
CA SER A 389 -15.61 0.18 23.80
C SER A 389 -17.08 0.43 24.23
#